data_AF-A0A8I5QJ91-F1
#
_entry.id   AF-A0A8I5QJ91-F1
#
_cell.length_a   1.000
_cell.length_b   1.000
_cell.length_c   1.000
_cell.angle_alpha   90.00
_cell.angle_beta   90.00
_cell.angle_gamma   90.00
#
_symmetry.space_group_name_H-M   'P 1'
#
loop_
_entity.id
_entity.type
_entity.pdbx_description
1 polymer ?
#
loop_
_entity_poly.entity_id
_entity_poly.type
_entity_poly.pdbx_seq_one_letter_code
_entity_poly.pdbx_strand_id
1 'polypeptide(L)'
;MAVSAGSARTSPSSDKVQKDKAELISGPRQDSRIGKLLGFEWTDLSSWRRLVTLLNRPTDPASLAVFRFLFGFLMVLDIPQERGLSSLDRKYLDGLDVCRFPLLDALRPLPLDWMYLVYTIMFLGALGMMLGLCYRISCVLFLLPYWYVFLLDKTSWNNHSYLYGLLAFQLTFMDANHYWSVDGLLNAHRRNAHVPLWNYAVLRGQIFIVYFIAGVKKLDADWVEGYSMEYLSRHWLFSPFKLLLSEELTSLLVVHWGGLLLDLSAGFLLFFDVSRSIGLFFVSYFHCMNSQLFSIGMFSYVMLASSPLFCSPEWPRKLVSYCPRRLQQLLPLKAAPQPSVSCVYKRSRGKSGQKPGLRHQLGAAFTLLYLLEQLFLPYSHFLTQGYNNWTNGLYGYSWDMMVHSRSHQHVKITYRDGRTGELGYLNPGVFTQSRRWKDHADMLKQYATCLSRLLPKYNVTEPQIYFDIWVSINDRFQQSACPP
;
A
#
# COMPACT_ATOMS: atom_id res chain seq x y z
N MET A 1 14.38 -21.64 78.76
CA MET A 1 15.77 -21.58 78.25
C MET A 1 15.97 -22.79 77.35
N ALA A 2 16.45 -22.72 76.11
CA ALA A 2 16.76 -21.63 75.21
C ALA A 2 16.70 -22.22 73.79
N VAL A 3 16.12 -21.44 72.87
CA VAL A 3 16.03 -21.74 71.43
C VAL A 3 17.41 -21.56 70.80
N SER A 4 17.82 -22.47 69.92
CA SER A 4 18.98 -22.29 69.04
C SER A 4 18.58 -22.60 67.60
N ALA A 5 18.61 -21.54 66.78
CA ALA A 5 18.36 -21.55 65.34
C ALA A 5 19.67 -21.74 64.56
N GLY A 6 19.61 -22.37 63.37
CA GLY A 6 20.81 -22.59 62.56
C GLY A 6 20.56 -22.97 61.10
N SER A 7 20.21 -21.97 60.29
CA SER A 7 20.53 -21.77 58.85
C SER A 7 20.29 -22.90 57.84
N ALA A 8 19.15 -22.80 57.12
CA ALA A 8 18.99 -23.40 55.80
C ALA A 8 19.63 -22.48 54.74
N ARG A 9 20.56 -23.03 53.95
CA ARG A 9 21.15 -22.37 52.77
C ARG A 9 20.05 -22.09 51.74
N THR A 10 19.77 -20.82 51.52
CA THR A 10 18.93 -20.32 50.44
C THR A 10 19.62 -20.51 49.08
N SER A 11 18.92 -21.15 48.15
CA SER A 11 19.25 -21.20 46.72
C SER A 11 19.28 -19.79 46.11
N PRO A 12 20.18 -19.49 45.17
CA PRO A 12 20.24 -18.17 44.56
C PRO A 12 18.95 -17.87 43.78
N SER A 13 18.40 -16.69 44.02
CA SER A 13 17.11 -16.20 43.56
C SER A 13 16.91 -16.30 42.04
N SER A 14 15.71 -16.76 41.63
CA SER A 14 15.25 -16.75 40.24
C SER A 14 15.26 -15.35 39.63
N ASP A 15 15.17 -14.32 40.46
CA ASP A 15 15.17 -12.91 40.04
C ASP A 15 16.53 -12.47 39.45
N LYS A 16 17.66 -13.01 39.92
CA LYS A 16 18.97 -12.69 39.32
C LYS A 16 19.12 -13.28 37.91
N VAL A 17 18.64 -14.51 37.71
CA VAL A 17 18.65 -15.18 36.39
C VAL A 17 17.71 -14.48 35.40
N GLN A 18 16.61 -13.91 35.90
CA GLN A 18 15.68 -13.12 35.08
C GLN A 18 16.24 -11.73 34.73
N LYS A 19 16.96 -11.09 35.66
CA LYS A 19 17.63 -9.81 35.45
C LYS A 19 18.79 -9.92 34.46
N ASP A 20 19.59 -10.98 34.55
CA ASP A 20 20.68 -11.27 33.60
C ASP A 20 20.14 -11.62 32.20
N LYS A 21 18.97 -12.28 32.10
CA LYS A 21 18.29 -12.50 30.81
C LYS A 21 17.71 -11.22 30.22
N ALA A 22 17.24 -10.28 31.06
CA ALA A 22 16.72 -8.99 30.60
C ALA A 22 17.84 -8.05 30.12
N GLU A 23 19.01 -8.06 30.78
CA GLU A 23 20.20 -7.33 30.33
C GLU A 23 20.83 -7.91 29.05
N LEU A 24 20.58 -9.19 28.74
CA LEU A 24 21.03 -9.82 27.49
C LEU A 24 20.22 -9.41 26.25
N ILE A 25 19.07 -8.75 26.42
CA ILE A 25 18.08 -8.46 25.37
C ILE A 25 18.04 -6.96 25.03
N SER A 26 18.55 -6.09 25.89
CA SER A 26 18.66 -4.66 25.60
C SER A 26 19.79 -4.43 24.58
N GLY A 27 19.41 -3.98 23.37
CA GLY A 27 20.38 -3.47 22.41
C GLY A 27 21.26 -2.38 23.04
N PRO A 28 22.50 -2.17 22.56
CA PRO A 28 23.41 -1.22 23.17
C PRO A 28 22.74 0.16 23.24
N ARG A 29 22.81 0.82 24.41
CA ARG A 29 22.53 2.26 24.51
C ARG A 29 23.42 2.95 23.47
N GLN A 30 22.80 3.45 22.41
CA GLN A 30 23.47 4.20 21.38
C GLN A 30 23.84 5.55 21.97
N ASP A 31 25.11 5.70 22.36
CA ASP A 31 25.61 6.92 23.00
C ASP A 31 25.76 8.09 22.01
N SER A 32 25.76 7.81 20.70
CA SER A 32 25.84 8.84 19.66
C SER A 32 24.49 9.54 19.42
N ARG A 33 24.53 10.83 19.06
CA ARG A 33 23.32 11.59 18.67
C ARG A 33 22.61 10.97 17.46
N ILE A 34 23.38 10.38 16.54
CA ILE A 34 22.88 9.77 15.31
C ILE A 34 22.15 8.47 15.62
N GLY A 35 22.71 7.62 16.48
CA GLY A 35 22.03 6.41 16.93
C GLY A 35 20.71 6.72 17.64
N LYS A 36 20.67 7.74 18.51
CA LYS A 36 19.43 8.19 19.14
C LYS A 36 18.37 8.70 18.16
N LEU A 37 18.76 9.26 17.02
CA LEU A 37 17.84 9.89 16.06
C LEU A 37 17.37 8.93 14.96
N LEU A 38 18.27 8.08 14.45
CA LEU A 38 18.00 7.14 13.35
C LEU A 38 17.77 5.70 13.83
N GLY A 39 18.14 5.39 15.07
CA GLY A 39 18.13 4.04 15.62
C GLY A 39 19.24 3.12 15.09
N PHE A 40 20.22 3.64 14.34
CA PHE A 40 21.41 2.92 13.83
C PHE A 40 22.60 3.88 13.67
N GLU A 41 23.82 3.33 13.59
CA GLU A 41 25.04 4.12 13.38
C GLU A 41 25.50 4.07 11.91
N TRP A 42 26.17 5.11 11.42
CA TRP A 42 26.79 5.08 10.07
C TRP A 42 27.74 3.90 9.86
N THR A 43 28.40 3.47 10.94
CA THR A 43 29.29 2.31 10.91
C THR A 43 28.55 1.00 10.62
N ASP A 44 27.24 0.92 10.87
CA ASP A 44 26.43 -0.25 10.52
C ASP A 44 26.19 -0.35 8.99
N LEU A 45 26.33 0.75 8.25
CA LEU A 45 26.18 0.80 6.78
C LEU A 45 27.51 0.61 6.03
N SER A 46 28.65 0.59 6.73
CA SER A 46 29.98 0.64 6.10
C SER A 46 30.39 -0.63 5.35
N SER A 47 29.65 -1.73 5.50
CA SER A 47 29.94 -2.99 4.80
C SER A 47 28.68 -3.84 4.69
N TRP A 48 28.62 -4.69 3.65
CA TRP A 48 27.51 -5.62 3.44
C TRP A 48 27.16 -6.44 4.68
N ARG A 49 28.19 -7.02 5.34
CA ARG A 49 27.98 -7.85 6.53
C ARG A 49 27.35 -7.07 7.70
N ARG A 50 27.74 -5.81 7.90
CA ARG A 50 27.15 -4.97 8.96
C ARG A 50 25.73 -4.56 8.62
N LEU A 51 25.45 -4.22 7.37
CA LEU A 51 24.09 -3.93 6.90
C LEU A 51 23.16 -5.15 7.08
N VAL A 52 23.61 -6.33 6.67
CA VAL A 52 22.87 -7.59 6.90
C VAL A 52 22.62 -7.82 8.38
N THR A 53 23.60 -7.53 9.24
CA THR A 53 23.45 -7.67 10.70
C THR A 53 22.45 -6.65 11.26
N LEU A 54 22.48 -5.41 10.78
CA LEU A 54 21.54 -4.36 11.17
C LEU A 54 20.10 -4.72 10.78
N LEU A 55 19.88 -5.07 9.51
CA LEU A 55 18.57 -5.43 8.97
C LEU A 55 17.98 -6.69 9.60
N ASN A 56 18.81 -7.58 10.12
CA ASN A 56 18.35 -8.81 10.79
C ASN A 56 18.42 -8.72 12.33
N ARG A 57 18.64 -7.53 12.91
CA ARG A 57 18.62 -7.39 14.37
C ARG A 57 17.22 -7.72 14.93
N PRO A 58 17.12 -8.32 16.13
CA PRO A 58 15.84 -8.66 16.74
C PRO A 58 15.02 -7.39 17.03
N THR A 59 13.75 -7.43 16.64
CA THR A 59 12.77 -6.36 16.85
C THR A 59 11.47 -6.96 17.39
N ASP A 60 10.75 -6.20 18.21
CA ASP A 60 9.47 -6.64 18.78
C ASP A 60 8.43 -6.90 17.67
N PRO A 61 7.71 -8.04 17.68
CA PRO A 61 6.73 -8.39 16.64
C PRO A 61 5.38 -7.67 16.77
N ALA A 62 5.12 -6.96 17.87
CA ALA A 62 3.77 -6.52 18.23
C ALA A 62 3.16 -5.54 17.22
N SER A 63 3.86 -4.46 16.85
CA SER A 63 3.36 -3.47 15.90
C SER A 63 3.09 -4.07 14.51
N LEU A 64 3.98 -4.95 14.03
CA LEU A 64 3.81 -5.66 12.75
C LEU A 64 2.55 -6.54 12.74
N ALA A 65 2.26 -7.23 13.86
CA ALA A 65 1.06 -8.04 13.97
C ALA A 65 -0.23 -7.21 14.02
N VAL A 66 -0.21 -6.03 14.66
CA VAL A 66 -1.34 -5.09 14.62
C VAL A 66 -1.56 -4.60 13.19
N PHE A 67 -0.51 -4.21 12.47
CA PHE A 67 -0.62 -3.82 11.06
C PHE A 67 -1.21 -4.95 10.21
N ARG A 68 -0.70 -6.18 10.34
CA ARG A 68 -1.23 -7.36 9.65
C ARG A 68 -2.73 -7.54 9.92
N PHE A 69 -3.14 -7.45 11.19
CA PHE A 69 -4.56 -7.57 11.56
C PHE A 69 -5.40 -6.47 10.91
N LEU A 70 -5.00 -5.21 11.04
CA LEU A 70 -5.75 -4.06 10.50
C LEU A 70 -5.81 -4.09 8.97
N PHE A 71 -4.68 -4.37 8.30
CA PHE A 71 -4.63 -4.49 6.84
C PHE A 71 -5.54 -5.64 6.36
N GLY A 72 -5.43 -6.82 6.97
CA GLY A 72 -6.30 -7.96 6.64
C GLY A 72 -7.78 -7.66 6.86
N PHE A 73 -8.12 -6.98 7.96
CA PHE A 73 -9.50 -6.55 8.25
C PHE A 73 -10.02 -5.59 7.17
N LEU A 74 -9.23 -4.58 6.78
CA LEU A 74 -9.61 -3.66 5.72
C LEU A 74 -9.76 -4.39 4.38
N MET A 75 -8.92 -5.38 4.07
CA MET A 75 -9.09 -6.18 2.86
C MET A 75 -10.34 -7.07 2.89
N VAL A 76 -10.71 -7.62 4.05
CA VAL A 76 -11.98 -8.35 4.23
C VAL A 76 -13.20 -7.45 3.91
N LEU A 77 -13.11 -6.15 4.18
CA LEU A 77 -14.17 -5.18 3.82
C LEU A 77 -14.06 -4.71 2.35
N ASP A 78 -12.84 -4.49 1.86
CA ASP A 78 -12.53 -4.03 0.49
C ASP A 78 -13.04 -5.01 -0.58
N ILE A 79 -12.87 -6.32 -0.37
CA ILE A 79 -13.23 -7.35 -1.34
C ILE A 79 -14.72 -7.34 -1.72
N PRO A 80 -15.68 -7.39 -0.77
CA PRO A 80 -17.10 -7.32 -1.09
C PRO A 80 -17.55 -5.95 -1.61
N GLN A 81 -17.02 -4.85 -1.08
CA GLN A 81 -17.50 -3.52 -1.42
C GLN A 81 -16.79 -2.94 -2.65
N GLU A 82 -15.48 -2.70 -2.56
CA GLU A 82 -14.69 -1.99 -3.56
C GLU A 82 -14.25 -2.89 -4.72
N ARG A 83 -13.99 -4.18 -4.47
CA ARG A 83 -13.60 -5.13 -5.54
C ARG A 83 -14.78 -5.81 -6.20
N GLY A 84 -15.97 -5.62 -5.62
CA GLY A 84 -17.25 -5.95 -6.23
C GLY A 84 -17.66 -7.42 -6.11
N LEU A 85 -17.22 -8.16 -5.07
CA LEU A 85 -17.77 -9.50 -4.84
C LEU A 85 -19.29 -9.45 -4.59
N SER A 86 -19.80 -8.38 -3.97
CA SER A 86 -21.25 -8.23 -3.73
C SER A 86 -22.08 -7.95 -4.99
N SER A 87 -21.44 -7.56 -6.09
CA SER A 87 -22.09 -7.18 -7.36
C SER A 87 -21.36 -7.77 -8.57
N LEU A 88 -20.84 -8.98 -8.39
CA LEU A 88 -19.95 -9.65 -9.35
C LEU A 88 -20.62 -9.87 -10.72
N ASP A 89 -21.90 -10.25 -10.69
CA ASP A 89 -22.79 -10.40 -11.85
C ASP A 89 -22.86 -9.12 -12.70
N ARG A 90 -23.07 -7.97 -12.03
CA ARG A 90 -23.12 -6.65 -12.69
C ARG A 90 -21.75 -6.20 -13.18
N LYS A 91 -20.68 -6.59 -12.49
CA LYS A 91 -19.30 -6.24 -12.86
C LYS A 91 -18.86 -6.96 -14.11
N TYR A 92 -19.12 -8.26 -14.22
CA TYR A 92 -18.64 -9.07 -15.33
C TYR A 92 -19.62 -9.20 -16.48
N LEU A 93 -20.90 -8.86 -16.27
CA LEU A 93 -21.96 -8.84 -17.29
C LEU A 93 -21.98 -10.14 -18.09
N ASP A 94 -22.16 -11.25 -17.37
CA ASP A 94 -22.08 -12.58 -17.97
C ASP A 94 -23.09 -12.76 -19.10
N GLY A 95 -22.66 -13.41 -20.18
CA GLY A 95 -23.45 -13.61 -21.39
C GLY A 95 -23.63 -12.39 -22.30
N LEU A 96 -23.12 -11.21 -21.95
CA LEU A 96 -23.17 -10.02 -22.82
C LEU A 96 -21.87 -9.80 -23.58
N ASP A 97 -21.99 -9.34 -24.84
CA ASP A 97 -20.85 -8.90 -25.65
C ASP A 97 -20.33 -7.56 -25.12
N VAL A 98 -19.35 -7.62 -24.20
CA VAL A 98 -18.73 -6.43 -23.60
C VAL A 98 -17.26 -6.31 -23.94
N CYS A 99 -16.84 -5.10 -24.25
CA CYS A 99 -15.45 -4.73 -24.44
C CYS A 99 -14.76 -4.57 -23.08
N ARG A 100 -13.65 -5.29 -22.92
CA ARG A 100 -12.84 -5.30 -21.71
C ARG A 100 -11.44 -4.79 -22.00
N PHE A 101 -10.76 -4.32 -20.96
CA PHE A 101 -9.49 -3.61 -21.07
C PHE A 101 -8.44 -4.28 -20.16
N PRO A 102 -8.02 -5.53 -20.43
CA PRO A 102 -7.04 -6.21 -19.57
C PRO A 102 -5.66 -5.56 -19.70
N LEU A 103 -4.86 -5.61 -18.62
CA LEU A 103 -3.48 -5.11 -18.65
C LEU A 103 -2.63 -5.90 -19.64
N LEU A 104 -2.80 -7.21 -19.64
CA LEU A 104 -2.18 -8.15 -20.57
C LEU A 104 -3.27 -8.69 -21.51
N ASP A 105 -3.12 -8.54 -22.82
CA ASP A 105 -4.15 -8.92 -23.81
C ASP A 105 -4.54 -10.41 -23.76
N ALA A 106 -3.67 -11.27 -23.20
CA ALA A 106 -3.93 -12.69 -23.00
C ALA A 106 -4.88 -12.99 -21.82
N LEU A 107 -5.05 -12.05 -20.87
CA LEU A 107 -5.89 -12.25 -19.70
C LEU A 107 -7.36 -12.03 -20.06
N ARG A 108 -8.18 -13.00 -19.67
CA ARG A 108 -9.63 -12.93 -19.76
C ARG A 108 -10.22 -13.43 -18.44
N PRO A 109 -11.35 -12.86 -17.98
CA PRO A 109 -12.01 -13.39 -16.80
C PRO A 109 -12.47 -14.82 -17.08
N LEU A 110 -12.49 -15.62 -16.02
CA LEU A 110 -13.07 -16.94 -16.04
C LEU A 110 -14.60 -16.83 -16.17
N PRO A 111 -15.32 -17.92 -16.48
CA PRO A 111 -16.78 -17.94 -16.36
C PRO A 111 -17.23 -17.45 -14.98
N LEU A 112 -18.42 -16.86 -14.89
CA LEU A 112 -18.86 -16.14 -13.70
C LEU A 112 -18.79 -16.99 -12.42
N ASP A 113 -19.18 -18.27 -12.48
CA ASP A 113 -19.10 -19.20 -11.35
C ASP A 113 -17.66 -19.36 -10.81
N TRP A 114 -16.69 -19.45 -11.71
CA TRP A 114 -15.28 -19.53 -11.36
C TRP A 114 -14.75 -18.20 -10.81
N MET A 115 -15.29 -17.07 -11.28
CA MET A 115 -14.98 -15.77 -10.70
C MET A 115 -15.48 -15.66 -9.26
N TYR A 116 -16.66 -16.19 -8.92
CA TYR A 116 -17.10 -16.29 -7.52
C TYR A 116 -16.10 -17.07 -6.68
N LEU A 117 -15.62 -18.22 -7.16
CA LEU A 117 -14.61 -19.01 -6.46
C LEU A 117 -13.30 -18.23 -6.25
N VAL A 118 -12.78 -17.54 -7.28
CA VAL A 118 -11.57 -16.70 -7.19
C VAL A 118 -11.72 -15.65 -6.10
N TYR A 119 -12.87 -14.96 -6.04
CA TYR A 119 -13.12 -13.95 -5.03
C TYR A 119 -13.34 -14.53 -3.63
N THR A 120 -13.97 -15.71 -3.51
CA THR A 120 -14.09 -16.41 -2.22
C THR A 120 -12.72 -16.83 -1.70
N ILE A 121 -11.83 -17.35 -2.56
CA ILE A 121 -10.45 -17.68 -2.17
C ILE A 121 -9.71 -16.41 -1.72
N MET A 122 -9.83 -15.31 -2.46
CA MET A 122 -9.26 -14.02 -2.08
C MET A 122 -9.75 -13.56 -0.69
N PHE A 123 -11.06 -13.66 -0.44
CA PHE A 123 -11.69 -13.29 0.82
C PHE A 123 -11.23 -14.14 1.99
N LEU A 124 -11.20 -15.47 1.83
CA LEU A 124 -10.70 -16.39 2.84
C LEU A 124 -9.20 -16.19 3.08
N GLY A 125 -8.43 -15.87 2.04
CA GLY A 125 -7.02 -15.47 2.15
C GLY A 125 -6.85 -14.21 3.01
N ALA A 126 -7.65 -13.16 2.78
CA ALA A 126 -7.64 -11.94 3.59
C ALA A 126 -8.03 -12.23 5.05
N LEU A 127 -9.06 -13.05 5.29
CA LEU A 127 -9.49 -13.45 6.63
C LEU A 127 -8.40 -14.27 7.35
N GLY A 128 -7.81 -15.24 6.69
CA GLY A 128 -6.69 -16.03 7.21
C GLY A 128 -5.47 -15.16 7.50
N MET A 129 -5.19 -14.17 6.64
CA MET A 129 -4.13 -13.17 6.84
C MET A 129 -4.42 -12.31 8.07
N MET A 130 -5.66 -11.85 8.26
CA MET A 130 -6.15 -11.06 9.40
C MET A 130 -6.09 -11.83 10.72
N LEU A 131 -6.31 -13.13 10.72
CA LEU A 131 -6.19 -13.98 11.92
C LEU A 131 -4.77 -14.50 12.14
N GLY A 132 -3.92 -14.47 11.11
CA GLY A 132 -2.61 -15.10 11.13
C GLY A 132 -2.73 -16.63 11.23
N LEU A 133 -3.72 -17.21 10.57
CA LEU A 133 -3.96 -18.65 10.45
C LEU A 133 -3.35 -19.14 9.13
N CYS A 134 -2.53 -20.19 9.17
CA CYS A 134 -1.77 -20.69 8.03
C CYS A 134 -1.12 -19.54 7.24
N TYR A 135 -0.52 -18.60 7.98
CA TYR A 135 -0.36 -17.21 7.54
C TYR A 135 0.25 -17.06 6.14
N ARG A 136 1.32 -17.80 5.85
CA ARG A 136 2.01 -17.76 4.54
C ARG A 136 1.10 -18.22 3.40
N ILE A 137 0.33 -19.29 3.62
CA ILE A 137 -0.64 -19.81 2.65
C ILE A 137 -1.77 -18.79 2.47
N SER A 138 -2.31 -18.24 3.56
CA SER A 138 -3.35 -17.21 3.52
C SER A 138 -2.91 -15.96 2.75
N CYS A 139 -1.65 -15.53 2.90
CA CYS A 139 -1.07 -14.47 2.09
C CYS A 139 -1.07 -14.80 0.60
N VAL A 140 -0.67 -16.01 0.20
CA VAL A 140 -0.68 -16.43 -1.22
C VAL A 140 -2.11 -16.54 -1.77
N LEU A 141 -3.05 -17.09 -0.98
CA LEU A 141 -4.46 -17.19 -1.35
C LEU A 141 -5.14 -15.83 -1.50
N PHE A 142 -4.66 -14.80 -0.82
CA PHE A 142 -5.07 -13.42 -1.09
C PHE A 142 -4.35 -12.85 -2.32
N LEU A 143 -3.02 -12.94 -2.35
CA LEU A 143 -2.16 -12.24 -3.30
C LEU A 143 -2.40 -12.65 -4.75
N LEU A 144 -2.51 -13.95 -5.04
CA LEU A 144 -2.63 -14.44 -6.41
C LEU A 144 -3.98 -14.04 -7.04
N PRO A 145 -5.15 -14.30 -6.42
CA PRO A 145 -6.42 -13.77 -6.90
C PRO A 145 -6.45 -12.25 -6.99
N TYR A 146 -5.86 -11.55 -6.02
CA TYR A 146 -5.82 -10.08 -6.01
C TYR A 146 -5.16 -9.53 -7.26
N TRP A 147 -3.94 -9.99 -7.57
CA TRP A 147 -3.24 -9.55 -8.77
C TRP A 147 -3.94 -9.99 -10.04
N TYR A 148 -4.51 -11.20 -10.08
CA TYR A 148 -5.31 -11.64 -11.21
C TYR A 148 -6.48 -10.69 -11.49
N VAL A 149 -7.31 -10.40 -10.48
CA VAL A 149 -8.46 -9.48 -10.59
C VAL A 149 -8.00 -8.06 -10.96
N PHE A 150 -6.90 -7.59 -10.37
CA PHE A 150 -6.34 -6.27 -10.65
C PHE A 150 -5.84 -6.13 -12.09
N LEU A 151 -5.23 -7.17 -12.65
CA LEU A 151 -4.71 -7.18 -14.02
C LEU A 151 -5.79 -7.39 -15.10
N LEU A 152 -6.98 -7.86 -14.73
CA LEU A 152 -8.09 -8.10 -15.66
C LEU A 152 -8.74 -6.82 -16.21
N ASP A 153 -8.59 -5.68 -15.54
CA ASP A 153 -9.30 -4.44 -15.91
C ASP A 153 -8.49 -3.18 -15.59
N LYS A 154 -7.81 -2.64 -16.61
CA LYS A 154 -7.12 -1.35 -16.60
C LYS A 154 -8.04 -0.20 -16.19
N THR A 155 -9.33 -0.28 -16.53
CA THR A 155 -10.24 0.84 -16.27
C THR A 155 -10.51 1.04 -14.77
N SER A 156 -10.37 -0.02 -13.98
CA SER A 156 -10.48 0.00 -12.52
C SER A 156 -9.16 0.33 -11.81
N TRP A 157 -8.07 0.58 -12.54
CA TRP A 157 -6.74 0.80 -11.96
C TRP A 157 -6.69 2.03 -11.05
N ASN A 158 -6.03 1.88 -9.90
CA ASN A 158 -5.77 2.98 -8.97
C ASN A 158 -4.43 2.73 -8.27
N ASN A 159 -3.63 3.78 -8.06
CA ASN A 159 -2.36 3.73 -7.31
C ASN A 159 -2.55 3.11 -5.91
N HIS A 160 -3.70 3.34 -5.28
CA HIS A 160 -3.99 2.77 -3.96
C HIS A 160 -4.21 1.25 -4.01
N SER A 161 -4.91 0.75 -5.03
CA SER A 161 -5.09 -0.68 -5.24
C SER A 161 -3.74 -1.35 -5.55
N TYR A 162 -2.91 -0.69 -6.37
CA TYR A 162 -1.53 -1.13 -6.60
C TYR A 162 -0.74 -1.26 -5.28
N LEU A 163 -0.83 -0.26 -4.40
CA LEU A 163 -0.20 -0.30 -3.08
C LEU A 163 -0.68 -1.50 -2.23
N TYR A 164 -1.96 -1.87 -2.25
CA TYR A 164 -2.42 -3.03 -1.47
C TYR A 164 -1.81 -4.34 -1.97
N GLY A 165 -1.70 -4.50 -3.29
CA GLY A 165 -1.00 -5.63 -3.91
C GLY A 165 0.46 -5.70 -3.47
N LEU A 166 1.15 -4.55 -3.40
CA LEU A 166 2.53 -4.46 -2.90
C LEU A 166 2.64 -4.78 -1.41
N LEU A 167 1.75 -4.23 -0.56
CA LEU A 167 1.75 -4.50 0.88
C LEU A 167 1.49 -5.99 1.16
N ALA A 168 0.58 -6.61 0.41
CA ALA A 168 0.32 -8.05 0.52
C ALA A 168 1.50 -8.90 0.02
N PHE A 169 2.16 -8.48 -1.06
CA PHE A 169 3.39 -9.11 -1.55
C PHE A 169 4.47 -9.05 -0.47
N GLN A 170 4.71 -7.88 0.12
CA GLN A 170 5.67 -7.70 1.22
C GLN A 170 5.33 -8.57 2.43
N LEU A 171 4.08 -8.56 2.90
CA LEU A 171 3.60 -9.37 4.01
C LEU A 171 3.83 -10.87 3.76
N THR A 172 3.70 -11.34 2.52
CA THR A 172 3.95 -12.74 2.15
C THR A 172 5.35 -13.21 2.53
N PHE A 173 6.35 -12.32 2.57
CA PHE A 173 7.74 -12.63 2.95
C PHE A 173 8.06 -12.38 4.44
N MET A 174 7.24 -11.61 5.15
CA MET A 174 7.47 -11.20 6.53
C MET A 174 7.00 -12.22 7.56
N ASP A 175 7.51 -12.11 8.79
CA ASP A 175 7.16 -12.97 9.93
C ASP A 175 6.04 -12.32 10.79
N ALA A 176 5.00 -11.76 10.15
CA ALA A 176 3.93 -11.03 10.85
C ALA A 176 2.95 -11.93 11.64
N ASN A 177 3.12 -13.26 11.55
CA ASN A 177 2.43 -14.25 12.36
C ASN A 177 3.15 -14.59 13.67
N HIS A 178 4.26 -13.94 14.01
CA HIS A 178 4.96 -14.21 15.28
C HIS A 178 4.29 -13.58 16.51
N TYR A 179 3.25 -12.77 16.33
CA TYR A 179 2.50 -12.20 17.44
C TYR A 179 1.02 -12.06 17.10
N TRP A 180 0.18 -12.17 18.13
CA TRP A 180 -1.28 -12.08 18.05
C TRP A 180 -1.87 -12.79 16.81
N SER A 181 -1.56 -14.08 16.68
CA SER A 181 -1.91 -14.90 15.52
C SER A 181 -2.37 -16.28 15.97
N VAL A 182 -3.21 -16.92 15.17
CA VAL A 182 -3.62 -18.31 15.41
C VAL A 182 -2.42 -19.27 15.24
N ASP A 183 -1.53 -19.03 14.26
CA ASP A 183 -0.28 -19.79 14.09
C ASP A 183 0.57 -19.82 15.36
N GLY A 184 0.64 -18.69 16.09
CA GLY A 184 1.37 -18.60 17.35
C GLY A 184 0.67 -19.34 18.50
N LEU A 185 -0.65 -19.47 18.46
CA LEU A 185 -1.38 -20.30 19.43
C LEU A 185 -1.15 -21.80 19.17
N LEU A 186 -1.05 -22.19 17.90
CA LEU A 186 -0.82 -23.57 17.49
C LEU A 186 0.66 -24.01 17.59
N ASN A 187 1.61 -23.07 17.47
CA ASN A 187 3.03 -23.36 17.51
C ASN A 187 3.79 -22.45 18.49
N ALA A 188 4.25 -23.03 19.60
CA ALA A 188 4.98 -22.35 20.66
C ALA A 188 6.27 -21.66 20.18
N HIS A 189 6.94 -22.14 19.12
CA HIS A 189 8.16 -21.50 18.59
C HIS A 189 7.88 -20.19 17.85
N ARG A 190 6.67 -20.02 17.30
CA ARG A 190 6.25 -18.77 16.63
C ARG A 190 5.63 -17.79 17.61
N ARG A 191 5.08 -18.29 18.71
CA ARG A 191 4.33 -17.49 19.69
C ARG A 191 5.21 -16.40 20.30
N ASN A 192 4.87 -15.13 20.05
CA ASN A 192 5.58 -14.00 20.64
C ASN A 192 7.10 -14.03 20.38
N ALA A 193 7.52 -14.38 19.17
CA ALA A 193 8.94 -14.46 18.79
C ALA A 193 9.42 -13.18 18.10
N HIS A 194 10.69 -12.83 18.26
CA HIS A 194 11.27 -11.66 17.56
C HIS A 194 11.13 -11.77 16.03
N VAL A 195 11.08 -10.60 15.39
CA VAL A 195 11.15 -10.46 13.93
C VAL A 195 12.36 -9.62 13.55
N PRO A 196 12.99 -9.87 12.39
CA PRO A 196 14.11 -9.05 11.92
C PRO A 196 13.63 -7.63 11.55
N LEU A 197 14.50 -6.64 11.75
CA LEU A 197 14.22 -5.23 11.47
C LEU A 197 13.74 -4.97 10.03
N TRP A 198 14.23 -5.74 9.06
CA TRP A 198 13.88 -5.54 7.65
C TRP A 198 12.39 -5.65 7.37
N ASN A 199 11.63 -6.44 8.16
CA ASN A 199 10.17 -6.50 8.05
C ASN A 199 9.53 -5.10 8.21
N TYR A 200 10.06 -4.30 9.14
CA TYR A 200 9.62 -2.92 9.33
C TYR A 200 10.24 -1.98 8.31
N ALA A 201 11.51 -2.18 7.95
CA ALA A 201 12.22 -1.30 7.02
C ALA A 201 11.54 -1.27 5.64
N VAL A 202 11.12 -2.42 5.12
CA VAL A 202 10.42 -2.52 3.82
C VAL A 202 9.06 -1.83 3.88
N LEU A 203 8.22 -2.11 4.90
CA LEU A 203 6.90 -1.49 5.03
C LEU A 203 7.00 0.03 5.23
N ARG A 204 7.85 0.48 6.16
CA ARG A 204 8.05 1.92 6.41
C ARG A 204 8.62 2.62 5.18
N GLY A 205 9.56 1.97 4.48
CA GLY A 205 10.13 2.46 3.24
C GLY A 205 9.07 2.61 2.14
N GLN A 206 8.20 1.62 1.95
CA GLN A 206 7.10 1.70 0.98
C GLN A 206 6.20 2.91 1.27
N ILE A 207 5.72 3.04 2.52
CA ILE A 207 4.83 4.14 2.90
C ILE A 207 5.54 5.49 2.78
N PHE A 208 6.83 5.57 3.15
CA PHE A 208 7.64 6.76 2.94
C PHE A 208 7.72 7.15 1.46
N ILE A 209 8.02 6.19 0.58
CA ILE A 209 8.16 6.42 -0.87
C ILE A 209 6.85 6.93 -1.45
N VAL A 210 5.71 6.35 -1.05
CA VAL A 210 4.39 6.80 -1.51
C VAL A 210 4.16 8.27 -1.20
N TYR A 211 4.41 8.73 0.04
CA TYR A 211 4.29 10.15 0.38
C TYR A 211 5.30 11.00 -0.37
N PHE A 212 6.57 10.63 -0.31
CA PHE A 212 7.65 11.45 -0.84
C PHE A 212 7.51 11.65 -2.36
N ILE A 213 7.26 10.57 -3.11
CA ILE A 213 7.08 10.67 -4.56
C ILE A 213 5.79 11.43 -4.89
N ALA A 214 4.69 11.23 -4.16
CA ALA A 214 3.48 12.02 -4.38
C ALA A 214 3.71 13.52 -4.15
N GLY A 215 4.53 13.88 -3.16
CA GLY A 215 4.95 15.26 -2.92
C GLY A 215 5.85 15.79 -4.04
N VAL A 216 6.81 15.01 -4.52
CA VAL A 216 7.66 15.39 -5.66
C VAL A 216 6.82 15.61 -6.92
N LYS A 217 5.79 14.81 -7.16
CA LYS A 217 4.89 14.97 -8.32
C LYS A 217 4.00 16.21 -8.19
N LYS A 218 3.72 16.68 -6.98
CA LYS A 218 3.01 17.93 -6.71
C LYS A 218 3.88 19.19 -6.87
N LEU A 219 5.16 19.05 -7.21
CA LEU A 219 5.99 20.18 -7.64
C LEU A 219 5.68 20.62 -9.08
N ASP A 220 4.78 19.92 -9.77
CA ASP A 220 4.27 20.36 -11.07
C ASP A 220 3.64 21.76 -10.98
N ALA A 221 3.82 22.56 -12.04
CA ALA A 221 3.36 23.94 -12.09
C ALA A 221 1.84 24.05 -11.86
N ASP A 222 1.04 23.12 -12.40
CA ASP A 222 -0.42 23.17 -12.23
C ASP A 222 -0.84 22.96 -10.78
N TRP A 223 -0.05 22.23 -9.99
CA TRP A 223 -0.33 22.07 -8.57
C TRP A 223 0.17 23.27 -7.77
N VAL A 224 1.40 23.73 -8.01
CA VAL A 224 1.99 24.85 -7.26
C VAL A 224 1.23 26.16 -7.47
N GLU A 225 0.70 26.37 -8.67
CA GLU A 225 -0.05 27.58 -9.05
C GLU A 225 -1.55 27.49 -8.71
N GLY A 226 -2.05 26.32 -8.30
CA GLY A 226 -3.43 26.16 -7.84
C GLY A 226 -4.46 25.79 -8.91
N TYR A 227 -4.02 25.43 -10.12
CA TYR A 227 -4.89 25.04 -11.24
C TYR A 227 -5.42 23.61 -11.15
N SER A 228 -4.78 22.77 -10.34
CA SER A 228 -5.21 21.38 -10.13
C SER A 228 -6.40 21.32 -9.17
N MET A 229 -7.48 20.62 -9.49
CA MET A 229 -8.57 20.39 -8.52
C MET A 229 -9.12 21.70 -7.89
N GLU A 230 -9.16 22.81 -8.64
CA GLU A 230 -9.45 24.17 -8.15
C GLU A 230 -10.71 24.25 -7.27
N TYR A 231 -11.74 23.47 -7.63
CA TYR A 231 -13.03 23.45 -6.94
C TYR A 231 -13.02 22.76 -5.57
N LEU A 232 -11.92 22.12 -5.16
CA LEU A 232 -11.86 21.35 -3.92
C LEU A 232 -12.04 22.23 -2.69
N SER A 233 -11.56 23.48 -2.73
CA SER A 233 -11.70 24.48 -1.64
C SER A 233 -13.16 24.89 -1.38
N ARG A 234 -14.08 24.64 -2.33
CA ARG A 234 -15.52 24.89 -2.16
C ARG A 234 -16.17 23.93 -1.18
N HIS A 235 -15.59 22.75 -0.97
CA HIS A 235 -16.11 21.76 -0.06
C HIS A 235 -16.25 22.32 1.37
N TRP A 236 -17.29 21.87 2.10
CA TRP A 236 -17.63 22.40 3.43
C TRP A 236 -16.52 22.24 4.47
N LEU A 237 -15.64 21.25 4.28
CA LEU A 237 -14.47 21.01 5.12
C LEU A 237 -13.52 22.21 5.19
N PHE A 238 -13.50 23.04 4.15
CA PHE A 238 -12.65 24.22 4.08
C PHE A 238 -13.34 25.50 4.58
N SER A 239 -14.63 25.44 4.92
CA SER A 239 -15.39 26.60 5.43
C SER A 239 -14.74 27.32 6.62
N PRO A 240 -14.11 26.63 7.59
CA PRO A 240 -13.41 27.33 8.68
C PRO A 240 -12.26 28.23 8.20
N PHE A 241 -11.51 27.81 7.16
CA PHE A 241 -10.43 28.62 6.59
C PHE A 241 -10.97 29.83 5.83
N LYS A 242 -12.16 29.69 5.22
CA LYS A 242 -12.85 30.76 4.48
C LYS A 242 -13.41 31.88 5.37
N LEU A 243 -13.37 31.73 6.70
CA LEU A 243 -13.64 32.83 7.64
C LEU A 243 -12.50 33.86 7.67
N LEU A 244 -11.29 33.45 7.28
CA LEU A 244 -10.07 34.27 7.33
C LEU A 244 -9.45 34.52 5.95
N LEU A 245 -9.65 33.60 5.01
CA LEU A 245 -9.04 33.62 3.67
C LEU A 245 -10.13 33.65 2.60
N SER A 246 -9.84 34.20 1.42
CA SER A 246 -10.71 34.05 0.25
C SER A 246 -10.74 32.58 -0.21
N GLU A 247 -11.72 32.23 -1.05
CA GLU A 247 -11.80 30.88 -1.63
C GLU A 247 -10.54 30.53 -2.45
N GLU A 248 -10.06 31.47 -3.26
CA GLU A 248 -8.83 31.34 -4.06
C GLU A 248 -7.61 31.13 -3.16
N LEU A 249 -7.45 31.95 -2.11
CA LEU A 249 -6.31 31.83 -1.20
C LEU A 249 -6.38 30.56 -0.35
N THR A 250 -7.58 30.11 0.00
CA THR A 250 -7.80 28.81 0.64
C THR A 250 -7.39 27.67 -0.28
N SER A 251 -7.76 27.75 -1.57
CA SER A 251 -7.34 26.78 -2.58
C SER A 251 -5.81 26.74 -2.68
N LEU A 252 -5.17 27.88 -2.90
CA LEU A 252 -3.73 27.94 -3.09
C LEU A 252 -2.94 27.54 -1.83
N LEU A 253 -3.23 28.14 -0.67
CA LEU A 253 -2.40 27.93 0.52
C LEU A 253 -2.74 26.63 1.26
N VAL A 254 -4.02 26.33 1.45
CA VAL A 254 -4.45 25.21 2.30
C VAL A 254 -4.49 23.91 1.50
N VAL A 255 -5.12 23.91 0.33
CA VAL A 255 -5.25 22.70 -0.49
C VAL A 255 -3.93 22.36 -1.17
N HIS A 256 -3.38 23.28 -1.96
CA HIS A 256 -2.22 23.00 -2.81
C HIS A 256 -0.92 23.01 -2.03
N TRP A 257 -0.55 24.14 -1.43
CA TRP A 257 0.69 24.25 -0.65
C TRP A 257 0.65 23.37 0.60
N GLY A 258 -0.48 23.31 1.31
CA GLY A 258 -0.67 22.40 2.44
C GLY A 258 -0.51 20.93 2.05
N GLY A 259 -1.16 20.50 0.95
CA GLY A 259 -1.02 19.13 0.43
C GLY A 259 0.41 18.80 -0.03
N LEU A 260 1.05 19.72 -0.75
CA LEU A 260 2.45 19.59 -1.22
C LEU A 260 3.43 19.44 -0.06
N LEU A 261 3.37 20.37 0.90
CA LEU A 261 4.27 20.39 2.06
C LEU A 261 4.06 19.14 2.93
N LEU A 262 2.81 18.73 3.12
CA LEU A 262 2.52 17.52 3.87
C LEU A 262 3.08 16.29 3.16
N ASP A 263 2.83 16.09 1.87
CA ASP A 263 3.31 14.90 1.15
C ASP A 263 4.84 14.83 1.12
N LEU A 264 5.53 15.96 0.88
CA LEU A 264 7.00 16.01 0.90
C LEU A 264 7.60 15.74 2.28
N SER A 265 6.92 16.16 3.35
CA SER A 265 7.46 16.09 4.72
C SER A 265 6.96 14.89 5.52
N ALA A 266 5.81 14.29 5.19
CA ALA A 266 5.13 13.26 5.99
C ALA A 266 6.03 12.06 6.27
N GLY A 267 6.74 11.56 5.26
CA GLY A 267 7.69 10.47 5.42
C GLY A 267 8.78 10.80 6.46
N PHE A 268 9.38 11.98 6.38
CA PHE A 268 10.41 12.43 7.32
C PHE A 268 9.84 12.66 8.72
N LEU A 269 8.69 13.32 8.82
CA LEU A 269 8.02 13.62 10.08
C LEU A 269 7.71 12.34 10.85
N LEU A 270 7.22 11.29 10.17
CA LEU A 270 6.90 10.00 10.78
C LEU A 270 8.16 9.20 11.16
N PHE A 271 9.23 9.31 10.38
CA PHE A 271 10.44 8.50 10.55
C PHE A 271 11.19 8.88 11.84
N PHE A 272 11.43 10.18 12.08
CA PHE A 272 12.19 10.62 13.24
C PHE A 272 11.36 10.62 14.53
N ASP A 273 11.94 10.10 15.62
CA ASP A 273 11.27 10.00 16.93
C ASP A 273 10.74 11.35 17.44
N VAL A 274 11.49 12.43 17.23
CA VAL A 274 11.17 13.77 17.74
C VAL A 274 9.97 14.39 17.03
N SER A 275 9.84 14.20 15.71
CA SER A 275 8.76 14.78 14.90
C SER A 275 7.55 13.87 14.74
N ARG A 276 7.64 12.60 15.17
CA ARG A 276 6.63 11.58 14.87
C ARG A 276 5.24 11.94 15.35
N SER A 277 5.10 12.51 16.55
CA SER A 277 3.78 12.91 17.07
C SER A 277 3.10 13.96 16.19
N ILE A 278 3.88 14.94 15.70
CA ILE A 278 3.44 15.97 14.76
C ILE A 278 3.04 15.32 13.43
N GLY A 279 3.89 14.44 12.90
CA GLY A 279 3.60 13.68 11.68
C GLY A 279 2.32 12.85 11.79
N LEU A 280 2.14 12.11 12.88
CA LEU A 280 0.94 11.30 13.13
C LEU A 280 -0.33 12.16 13.18
N PHE A 281 -0.28 13.33 13.79
CA PHE A 281 -1.42 14.25 13.83
C PHE A 281 -1.81 14.71 12.43
N PHE A 282 -0.88 15.31 11.68
CA PHE A 282 -1.18 15.87 10.36
C PHE A 282 -1.52 14.81 9.32
N VAL A 283 -0.80 13.68 9.30
CA VAL A 283 -1.09 12.56 8.41
C VAL A 283 -2.45 11.95 8.71
N SER A 284 -2.81 11.79 10.00
CA SER A 284 -4.13 11.25 10.35
C SER A 284 -5.24 12.22 9.96
N TYR A 285 -5.06 13.52 10.24
CA TYR A 285 -6.00 14.55 9.84
C TYR A 285 -6.21 14.56 8.32
N PHE A 286 -5.13 14.51 7.55
CA PHE A 286 -5.18 14.47 6.09
C PHE A 286 -5.95 13.26 5.55
N HIS A 287 -5.70 12.06 6.06
CA HIS A 287 -6.43 10.88 5.60
C HIS A 287 -7.90 10.87 6.03
N CYS A 288 -8.20 11.37 7.24
CA CYS A 288 -9.58 11.60 7.65
C CYS A 288 -10.28 12.59 6.71
N MET A 289 -9.64 13.70 6.35
CA MET A 289 -10.17 14.67 5.40
C MET A 289 -10.37 14.05 4.01
N ASN A 290 -9.38 13.32 3.49
CA ASN A 290 -9.47 12.64 2.20
C ASN A 290 -10.57 11.58 2.15
N SER A 291 -10.86 10.90 3.28
CA SER A 291 -11.98 9.95 3.35
C SER A 291 -13.35 10.59 3.14
N GLN A 292 -13.45 11.90 3.38
CA GLN A 292 -14.69 12.66 3.19
C GLN A 292 -14.69 13.41 1.85
N LEU A 293 -13.53 13.92 1.42
CA LEU A 293 -13.40 14.66 0.16
C LEU A 293 -13.49 13.77 -1.07
N PHE A 294 -12.92 12.57 -1.00
CA PHE A 294 -12.72 11.72 -2.16
C PHE A 294 -13.35 10.34 -1.95
N SER A 295 -14.02 9.84 -2.98
CA SER A 295 -14.48 8.45 -3.05
C SER A 295 -13.36 7.52 -3.53
N ILE A 296 -12.24 7.49 -2.79
CA ILE A 296 -11.02 6.72 -3.12
C ILE A 296 -10.96 5.36 -2.41
N GLY A 297 -12.11 4.86 -1.96
CA GLY A 297 -12.27 3.57 -1.31
C GLY A 297 -11.48 3.45 0.00
N MET A 298 -10.90 2.27 0.24
CA MET A 298 -10.25 1.93 1.51
C MET A 298 -8.92 2.66 1.80
N PHE A 299 -8.47 3.55 0.91
CA PHE A 299 -7.10 4.07 0.93
C PHE A 299 -6.78 4.84 2.20
N SER A 300 -7.62 5.81 2.55
CA SER A 300 -7.45 6.62 3.75
C SER A 300 -7.34 5.74 5.00
N TYR A 301 -8.17 4.69 5.08
CA TYR A 301 -8.17 3.76 6.22
C TYR A 301 -6.93 2.87 6.24
N VAL A 302 -6.45 2.41 5.09
CA VAL A 302 -5.19 1.64 4.99
C VAL A 302 -3.99 2.50 5.40
N MET A 303 -3.95 3.76 4.96
CA MET A 303 -2.89 4.67 5.36
C MET A 303 -2.92 4.97 6.86
N LEU A 304 -4.11 5.23 7.43
CA LEU A 304 -4.30 5.35 8.89
C LEU A 304 -3.85 4.09 9.64
N ALA A 305 -4.19 2.90 9.15
CA ALA A 305 -3.78 1.63 9.73
C ALA A 305 -2.26 1.38 9.62
N SER A 306 -1.59 1.99 8.63
CA SER A 306 -0.14 1.89 8.44
C SER A 306 0.66 2.84 9.34
N SER A 307 0.10 4.00 9.72
CA SER A 307 0.78 5.03 10.52
C SER A 307 1.40 4.50 11.84
N PRO A 308 0.74 3.61 12.62
CA PRO A 308 1.34 3.04 13.83
C PRO A 308 2.59 2.18 13.59
N LEU A 309 2.88 1.77 12.35
CA LEU A 309 4.14 1.08 12.04
C LEU A 309 5.35 1.95 12.33
N PHE A 310 5.24 3.28 12.26
CA PHE A 310 6.34 4.21 12.53
C PHE A 310 6.62 4.38 14.02
N CYS A 311 5.66 4.07 14.89
CA CYS A 311 5.83 4.10 16.35
C CYS A 311 6.84 3.04 16.85
N SER A 312 7.17 3.11 18.15
CA SER A 312 8.01 2.10 18.80
C SER A 312 7.39 0.70 18.61
N PRO A 313 8.13 -0.33 18.13
CA PRO A 313 7.56 -1.65 17.83
C PRO A 313 6.76 -2.32 18.96
N GLU A 314 7.07 -1.97 20.21
CA GLU A 314 6.42 -2.43 21.44
C GLU A 314 5.16 -1.63 21.86
N TRP A 315 4.76 -0.60 21.09
CA TRP A 315 3.63 0.28 21.45
C TRP A 315 2.33 -0.48 21.74
N PRO A 316 1.96 -1.59 21.05
CA PRO A 316 0.71 -2.28 21.36
C PRO A 316 0.73 -2.88 22.76
N ARG A 317 1.90 -3.34 23.23
CA ARG A 317 2.04 -3.89 24.60
C ARG A 317 1.83 -2.82 25.64
N LYS A 318 2.37 -1.62 25.41
CA LYS A 318 2.16 -0.45 26.27
C LYS A 318 0.68 -0.09 26.32
N LEU A 319 -0.01 -0.07 25.18
CA LEU A 319 -1.45 0.19 25.14
C LEU A 319 -2.24 -0.85 25.95
N VAL A 320 -1.98 -2.15 25.73
CA VAL A 320 -2.62 -3.25 26.49
C VAL A 320 -2.31 -3.15 27.99
N SER A 321 -1.19 -2.55 28.38
CA SER A 321 -0.85 -2.34 29.79
C SER A 321 -1.81 -1.39 30.52
N TYR A 322 -2.37 -0.40 29.81
CA TYR A 322 -3.34 0.56 30.34
C TYR A 322 -4.80 0.06 30.32
N CYS A 323 -5.10 -1.02 29.58
CA CYS A 323 -6.47 -1.57 29.50
C CYS A 323 -6.91 -2.25 30.82
N PRO A 324 -8.22 -2.31 31.14
CA PRO A 324 -8.74 -3.02 32.31
C PRO A 324 -8.37 -4.50 32.34
N ARG A 325 -8.13 -5.09 33.54
CA ARG A 325 -7.67 -6.49 33.70
C ARG A 325 -8.54 -7.53 32.97
N ARG A 326 -9.86 -7.33 32.90
CA ARG A 326 -10.78 -8.22 32.16
C ARG A 326 -10.48 -8.25 30.66
N LEU A 327 -10.14 -7.09 30.07
CA LEU A 327 -9.80 -6.99 28.65
C LEU A 327 -8.39 -7.52 28.37
N GLN A 328 -7.48 -7.44 29.35
CA GLN A 328 -6.12 -7.99 29.22
C GLN A 328 -6.08 -9.52 29.01
N GLN A 329 -7.14 -10.24 29.41
CA GLN A 329 -7.25 -11.68 29.15
C GLN A 329 -7.57 -12.00 27.68
N LEU A 330 -8.23 -11.08 26.99
CA LEU A 330 -8.59 -11.20 25.56
C LEU A 330 -7.52 -10.58 24.64
N LEU A 331 -6.70 -9.68 25.19
CA LEU A 331 -5.68 -8.93 24.46
C LEU A 331 -4.33 -9.66 24.37
N PRO A 332 -3.45 -9.25 23.44
CA PRO A 332 -2.17 -9.91 23.19
C PRO A 332 -1.20 -9.92 24.39
N LEU A 333 -0.27 -10.89 24.40
CA LEU A 333 0.69 -11.12 25.48
C LEU A 333 1.56 -9.88 25.79
N LYS A 334 1.62 -9.48 27.07
CA LYS A 334 2.55 -8.42 27.53
C LYS A 334 4.01 -8.88 27.64
N ALA A 335 4.23 -10.20 27.70
CA ALA A 335 5.56 -10.78 27.94
C ALA A 335 6.57 -10.40 26.85
N ALA A 336 7.83 -10.21 27.24
CA ALA A 336 8.90 -9.94 26.29
C ALA A 336 9.00 -11.03 25.21
N PRO A 337 9.37 -10.67 23.97
CA PRO A 337 9.45 -11.64 22.89
C PRO A 337 10.60 -12.64 23.10
N GLN A 338 10.37 -13.88 22.67
CA GLN A 338 11.39 -14.93 22.71
C GLN A 338 12.34 -14.88 21.50
N PRO A 339 13.55 -15.46 21.59
CA PRO A 339 14.47 -15.50 20.46
C PRO A 339 13.90 -16.21 19.23
N SER A 340 14.27 -15.75 18.04
CA SER A 340 13.82 -16.26 16.75
C SER A 340 15.00 -16.61 15.85
N VAL A 341 14.91 -17.72 15.14
CA VAL A 341 15.93 -18.14 14.16
C VAL A 341 16.01 -17.21 12.95
N SER A 342 15.01 -16.35 12.73
CA SER A 342 15.00 -15.33 11.67
C SER A 342 15.90 -14.13 11.99
N CYS A 343 16.40 -14.00 13.21
CA CYS A 343 17.15 -12.84 13.70
C CYS A 343 18.63 -13.16 13.93
N VAL A 344 19.47 -12.13 13.82
CA VAL A 344 20.90 -12.17 14.15
C VAL A 344 21.13 -11.45 15.47
N TYR A 345 21.59 -12.19 16.48
CA TYR A 345 21.87 -11.65 17.81
C TYR A 345 23.35 -11.25 17.93
N LYS A 346 23.61 -10.00 18.35
CA LYS A 346 24.95 -9.58 18.78
C LYS A 346 25.20 -10.22 20.15
N ARG A 347 26.20 -11.11 20.26
CA ARG A 347 26.64 -11.66 21.57
C ARG A 347 27.54 -10.65 22.29
N SER A 348 27.40 -10.56 23.62
CA SER A 348 28.29 -9.77 24.48
C SER A 348 29.72 -10.34 24.49
N ARG A 349 30.69 -9.47 24.84
CA ARG A 349 32.15 -9.64 24.75
C ARG A 349 32.63 -11.07 25.10
N GLY A 350 33.33 -11.72 24.16
CA GLY A 350 34.13 -12.92 24.42
C GLY A 350 33.89 -14.13 23.51
N LYS A 351 32.77 -14.21 22.77
CA LYS A 351 32.54 -15.27 21.76
C LYS A 351 32.19 -14.66 20.41
N SER A 352 32.78 -15.18 19.33
CA SER A 352 32.55 -14.70 17.96
C SER A 352 31.04 -14.63 17.67
N GLY A 353 30.55 -13.46 17.26
CA GLY A 353 29.13 -13.24 16.97
C GLY A 353 28.58 -14.20 15.90
N GLN A 354 27.28 -14.48 15.96
CA GLN A 354 26.61 -15.35 15.00
C GLN A 354 26.80 -14.79 13.58
N LYS A 355 27.41 -15.59 12.70
CA LYS A 355 27.60 -15.17 11.31
C LYS A 355 26.23 -15.17 10.60
N PRO A 356 25.86 -14.12 9.86
CA PRO A 356 24.61 -14.12 9.11
C PRO A 356 24.67 -15.19 8.01
N GLY A 357 23.78 -16.18 8.10
CA GLY A 357 23.57 -17.18 7.04
C GLY A 357 22.86 -16.64 5.80
N LEU A 358 22.68 -17.50 4.79
CA LEU A 358 22.10 -17.15 3.48
C LEU A 358 20.73 -16.46 3.57
N ARG A 359 19.83 -16.96 4.43
CA ARG A 359 18.50 -16.35 4.63
C ARG A 359 18.57 -14.88 5.02
N HIS A 360 19.51 -14.51 5.89
CA HIS A 360 19.70 -13.13 6.33
C HIS A 360 20.25 -12.24 5.21
N GLN A 361 21.14 -12.79 4.39
CA GLN A 361 21.67 -12.11 3.21
C GLN A 361 20.56 -11.87 2.17
N LEU A 362 19.73 -12.88 1.91
CA LEU A 362 18.59 -12.77 0.99
C LEU A 362 17.57 -11.74 1.48
N GLY A 363 17.24 -11.71 2.78
CA GLY A 363 16.35 -10.69 3.35
C GLY A 363 16.89 -9.26 3.19
N ALA A 364 18.19 -9.07 3.40
CA ALA A 364 18.84 -7.79 3.19
C ALA A 364 18.89 -7.39 1.70
N ALA A 365 19.22 -8.33 0.81
CA ALA A 365 19.24 -8.11 -0.63
C ALA A 365 17.84 -7.76 -1.16
N PHE A 366 16.82 -8.52 -0.74
CA PHE A 366 15.42 -8.23 -1.03
C PHE A 366 15.04 -6.81 -0.60
N THR A 367 15.39 -6.41 0.63
CA THR A 367 15.09 -5.07 1.15
C THR A 367 15.67 -3.98 0.27
N LEU A 368 16.95 -4.09 -0.11
CA LEU A 368 17.59 -3.09 -0.97
C LEU A 368 17.03 -3.07 -2.38
N LEU A 369 16.91 -4.25 -3.01
CA LEU A 369 16.40 -4.37 -4.37
C LEU A 369 14.98 -3.84 -4.47
N TYR A 370 14.13 -4.16 -3.48
CA TYR A 370 12.76 -3.67 -3.43
C TYR A 370 12.70 -2.14 -3.29
N LEU A 371 13.44 -1.54 -2.35
CA LEU A 371 13.43 -0.08 -2.19
C LEU A 371 14.01 0.64 -3.41
N LEU A 372 15.04 0.10 -4.05
CA LEU A 372 15.59 0.64 -5.28
C LEU A 372 14.59 0.55 -6.44
N GLU A 373 13.90 -0.58 -6.58
CA GLU A 373 12.86 -0.77 -7.59
C GLU A 373 11.69 0.20 -7.38
N GLN A 374 11.22 0.38 -6.15
CA GLN A 374 10.15 1.32 -5.82
C GLN A 374 10.54 2.80 -6.01
N LEU A 375 11.83 3.14 -5.88
CA LEU A 375 12.34 4.46 -6.21
C LEU A 375 12.55 4.66 -7.72
N PHE A 376 12.89 3.58 -8.43
CA PHE A 376 13.17 3.61 -9.87
C PHE A 376 11.91 3.65 -10.72
N LEU A 377 10.94 2.78 -10.43
CA LEU A 377 9.73 2.63 -11.25
C LEU A 377 8.99 3.94 -11.51
N PRO A 378 8.80 4.86 -10.53
CA PRO A 378 8.12 6.12 -10.80
C PRO A 378 8.77 7.04 -11.83
N TYR A 379 10.03 6.75 -12.20
CA TYR A 379 10.80 7.48 -13.19
C TYR A 379 11.20 6.62 -14.40
N SER A 380 10.74 5.37 -14.49
CA SER A 380 11.11 4.44 -15.57
C SER A 380 10.49 4.78 -16.93
N HIS A 381 9.80 5.92 -17.03
CA HIS A 381 9.10 6.42 -18.22
C HIS A 381 9.98 6.56 -19.47
N PHE A 382 11.29 6.77 -19.30
CA PHE A 382 12.25 6.80 -20.40
C PHE A 382 12.42 5.42 -21.07
N LEU A 383 12.16 4.33 -20.36
CA LEU A 383 12.17 2.97 -20.94
C LEU A 383 10.90 2.69 -21.75
N THR A 384 9.79 3.34 -21.42
CA THR A 384 8.46 3.03 -21.96
C THR A 384 7.91 4.11 -22.88
N GLN A 385 8.74 5.04 -23.39
CA GLN A 385 8.32 6.12 -24.31
C GLN A 385 7.03 6.84 -23.84
N GLY A 386 6.98 7.41 -22.63
CA GLY A 386 5.80 8.23 -22.32
C GLY A 386 5.83 9.10 -21.07
N TYR A 387 5.47 10.37 -21.24
CA TYR A 387 5.00 11.30 -20.21
C TYR A 387 3.45 11.34 -20.18
N ASN A 388 2.91 11.54 -18.97
CA ASN A 388 1.62 11.04 -18.47
C ASN A 388 0.33 11.74 -18.93
N ASN A 389 0.35 12.56 -19.98
CA ASN A 389 -0.86 13.26 -20.42
C ASN A 389 -1.33 12.85 -21.82
N TRP A 390 -0.45 12.87 -22.81
CA TRP A 390 -0.82 12.69 -24.23
C TRP A 390 0.01 11.64 -24.96
N THR A 391 0.88 10.89 -24.27
CA THR A 391 1.77 9.88 -24.89
C THR A 391 1.59 8.49 -24.28
N ASN A 392 1.99 7.46 -25.03
CA ASN A 392 1.86 6.05 -24.67
C ASN A 392 2.86 5.65 -23.57
N GLY A 393 2.48 5.71 -22.30
CA GLY A 393 3.28 5.19 -21.18
C GLY A 393 2.59 4.00 -20.49
N LEU A 394 3.37 3.16 -19.79
CA LEU A 394 2.76 2.18 -18.88
C LEU A 394 2.07 2.91 -17.72
N TYR A 395 0.83 2.52 -17.46
CA TYR A 395 -0.05 3.18 -16.52
C TYR A 395 0.30 2.83 -15.06
N GLY A 396 0.45 3.86 -14.22
CA GLY A 396 0.00 3.78 -12.82
C GLY A 396 0.93 3.16 -11.76
N TYR A 397 2.25 3.15 -11.97
CA TYR A 397 3.26 2.86 -10.93
C TYR A 397 4.05 4.10 -10.47
N SER A 398 3.64 5.31 -10.91
CA SER A 398 4.35 6.57 -10.69
C SER A 398 3.99 7.32 -9.42
N TRP A 399 3.11 6.76 -8.58
CA TRP A 399 2.55 7.42 -7.39
C TRP A 399 1.97 8.82 -7.68
N ASP A 400 1.52 9.05 -8.92
CA ASP A 400 0.84 10.29 -9.34
C ASP A 400 -0.57 10.34 -8.73
N MET A 401 -0.66 10.84 -7.50
CA MET A 401 -1.93 10.94 -6.77
C MET A 401 -2.55 12.33 -6.94
N MET A 402 -3.60 12.39 -7.78
CA MET A 402 -4.49 13.56 -7.98
C MET A 402 -3.82 14.84 -8.52
N VAL A 403 -2.80 14.73 -9.36
CA VAL A 403 -2.14 15.90 -9.97
C VAL A 403 -2.88 16.43 -11.22
N HIS A 404 -3.65 15.57 -11.90
CA HIS A 404 -4.35 15.95 -13.13
C HIS A 404 -5.84 15.62 -13.05
N SER A 405 -6.68 16.62 -13.34
CA SER A 405 -8.09 16.44 -13.64
C SER A 405 -8.29 16.45 -15.14
N ARG A 406 -9.10 15.53 -15.67
CA ARG A 406 -9.40 15.42 -17.10
C ARG A 406 -10.88 15.61 -17.34
N SER A 407 -11.22 16.58 -18.19
CA SER A 407 -12.58 16.83 -18.65
C SER A 407 -12.70 16.51 -20.13
N HIS A 408 -13.76 15.80 -20.50
CA HIS A 408 -13.98 15.39 -21.90
C HIS A 408 -15.09 16.25 -22.49
N GLN A 409 -14.72 17.10 -23.43
CA GLN A 409 -15.64 18.06 -24.05
C GLN A 409 -16.42 17.42 -25.18
N HIS A 410 -15.77 16.50 -25.92
CA HIS A 410 -16.39 15.78 -27.02
C HIS A 410 -15.87 14.34 -27.07
N VAL A 411 -16.77 13.38 -27.27
CA VAL A 411 -16.44 11.97 -27.47
C VAL A 411 -17.39 11.43 -28.52
N LYS A 412 -16.86 11.12 -29.69
CA LYS A 412 -17.64 10.64 -30.82
C LYS A 412 -16.96 9.45 -31.47
N ILE A 413 -17.77 8.43 -31.74
CA ILE A 413 -17.34 7.23 -32.45
C ILE A 413 -18.16 7.15 -33.72
N THR A 414 -17.49 7.13 -34.86
CA THR A 414 -18.10 6.88 -36.16
C THR A 414 -17.54 5.61 -36.77
N TYR A 415 -18.36 4.92 -37.57
CA TYR A 415 -17.90 3.82 -38.39
C TYR A 415 -18.26 4.06 -39.85
N ARG A 416 -17.46 3.48 -40.74
CA ARG A 416 -17.75 3.34 -42.16
C ARG A 416 -17.65 1.86 -42.53
N ASP A 417 -18.68 1.28 -43.13
CA ASP A 417 -18.55 -0.06 -43.70
C ASP A 417 -17.78 0.03 -45.03
N GLY A 418 -16.64 -0.64 -45.13
CA GLY A 418 -15.83 -0.73 -46.34
C GLY A 418 -16.56 -1.33 -47.53
N ARG A 419 -17.57 -2.17 -47.28
CA ARG A 419 -18.33 -2.86 -48.32
C ARG A 419 -19.49 -2.03 -48.86
N THR A 420 -20.31 -1.44 -47.98
CA THR A 420 -21.51 -0.67 -48.37
C THR A 420 -21.23 0.82 -48.51
N GLY A 421 -20.15 1.31 -47.91
CA GLY A 421 -19.85 2.72 -47.78
C GLY A 421 -20.71 3.45 -46.75
N GLU A 422 -21.61 2.74 -46.05
CA GLU A 422 -22.51 3.32 -45.05
C GLU A 422 -21.73 3.94 -43.89
N LEU A 423 -22.15 5.15 -43.49
CA LEU A 423 -21.60 5.89 -42.36
C LEU A 423 -22.59 5.86 -41.20
N GLY A 424 -22.11 5.48 -40.02
CA GLY A 424 -22.92 5.41 -38.81
C GLY A 424 -22.23 5.96 -37.57
N TYR A 425 -23.01 6.08 -36.51
CA TYR A 425 -22.58 6.61 -35.21
C TYR A 425 -22.80 5.56 -34.14
N LEU A 426 -21.84 5.43 -33.22
CA LEU A 426 -21.97 4.55 -32.05
C LEU A 426 -22.03 5.39 -30.78
N ASN A 427 -22.92 5.01 -29.87
CA ASN A 427 -22.89 5.54 -28.52
C ASN A 427 -21.56 5.09 -27.86
N PRO A 428 -20.73 6.02 -27.34
CA PRO A 428 -19.44 5.66 -26.77
C PRO A 428 -19.46 4.57 -25.69
N GLY A 429 -20.56 4.44 -24.94
CA GLY A 429 -20.73 3.44 -23.87
C GLY A 429 -21.47 2.15 -24.27
N VAL A 430 -21.75 1.92 -25.57
CA VAL A 430 -22.65 0.83 -25.99
C VAL A 430 -22.16 -0.57 -25.58
N PHE A 431 -20.85 -0.83 -25.59
CA PHE A 431 -20.27 -2.13 -25.22
C PHE A 431 -19.33 -2.07 -24.01
N THR A 432 -19.39 -1.01 -23.19
CA THR A 432 -18.55 -0.90 -21.99
C THR A 432 -19.21 -0.07 -20.90
N GLN A 433 -19.08 -0.50 -19.65
CA GLN A 433 -19.59 0.23 -18.48
C GLN A 433 -18.65 1.35 -18.04
N SER A 434 -17.36 1.22 -18.33
CA SER A 434 -16.38 2.21 -17.93
C SER A 434 -16.31 3.35 -18.94
N ARG A 435 -16.13 4.56 -18.45
CA ARG A 435 -15.85 5.75 -19.28
C ARG A 435 -14.35 6.00 -19.45
N ARG A 436 -13.49 5.29 -18.73
CA ARG A 436 -12.05 5.57 -18.64
C ARG A 436 -11.24 5.12 -19.85
N TRP A 437 -11.80 4.28 -20.71
CA TRP A 437 -11.10 3.82 -21.92
C TRP A 437 -10.70 4.97 -22.86
N LYS A 438 -11.44 6.08 -22.81
CA LYS A 438 -11.20 7.25 -23.67
C LYS A 438 -10.09 8.18 -23.16
N ASP A 439 -9.61 7.96 -21.92
CA ASP A 439 -8.49 8.69 -21.34
C ASP A 439 -7.13 8.20 -21.85
N HIS A 440 -7.06 6.97 -22.38
CA HIS A 440 -5.78 6.33 -22.68
C HIS A 440 -5.79 5.69 -24.08
N ALA A 441 -4.75 5.98 -24.85
CA ALA A 441 -4.63 5.54 -26.24
C ALA A 441 -4.54 4.01 -26.40
N ASP A 442 -3.94 3.31 -25.44
CA ASP A 442 -3.89 1.85 -25.45
C ASP A 442 -5.29 1.23 -25.25
N MET A 443 -6.09 1.80 -24.35
CA MET A 443 -7.48 1.38 -24.16
C MET A 443 -8.37 1.77 -25.34
N LEU A 444 -8.12 2.90 -26.01
CA LEU A 444 -8.77 3.25 -27.27
C LEU A 444 -8.54 2.18 -28.34
N LYS A 445 -7.29 1.73 -28.51
CA LYS A 445 -6.95 0.63 -29.42
C LYS A 445 -7.63 -0.68 -29.04
N GLN A 446 -7.67 -1.02 -27.74
CA GLN A 446 -8.40 -2.20 -27.25
C GLN A 446 -9.90 -2.09 -27.57
N TYR A 447 -10.50 -0.90 -27.40
CA TYR A 447 -11.91 -0.70 -27.73
C TYR A 447 -12.17 -0.81 -29.23
N ALA A 448 -11.36 -0.17 -30.07
CA ALA A 448 -11.44 -0.27 -31.53
C ALA A 448 -11.37 -1.73 -32.01
N THR A 449 -10.43 -2.50 -31.46
CA THR A 449 -10.27 -3.93 -31.78
C THR A 449 -11.48 -4.75 -31.36
N CYS A 450 -12.06 -4.44 -30.19
CA CYS A 450 -13.28 -5.08 -29.74
C CYS A 450 -14.48 -4.75 -30.64
N LEU A 451 -14.69 -3.47 -30.95
CA LEU A 451 -15.76 -3.01 -31.85
C LEU A 451 -15.64 -3.65 -33.23
N SER A 452 -14.44 -3.72 -33.80
CA SER A 452 -14.18 -4.38 -35.09
C SER A 452 -14.62 -5.85 -35.11
N ARG A 453 -14.58 -6.55 -33.97
CA ARG A 453 -15.06 -7.93 -33.83
C ARG A 453 -16.56 -8.04 -33.60
N LEU A 454 -17.18 -7.03 -32.98
CA LEU A 454 -18.60 -7.05 -32.61
C LEU A 454 -19.51 -6.51 -33.71
N LEU A 455 -19.09 -5.45 -34.41
CA LEU A 455 -19.87 -4.78 -35.46
C LEU A 455 -20.34 -5.71 -36.61
N PRO A 456 -19.60 -6.76 -37.01
CA PRO A 456 -20.11 -7.75 -37.96
C PRO A 456 -21.39 -8.47 -37.51
N LYS A 457 -21.65 -8.58 -36.20
CA LYS A 457 -22.92 -9.12 -35.68
C LYS A 457 -24.11 -8.18 -35.90
N TYR A 458 -23.87 -6.93 -36.27
CA TYR A 458 -24.85 -5.87 -36.49
C TYR A 458 -24.86 -5.38 -37.95
N ASN A 459 -24.56 -6.26 -38.90
CA ASN A 459 -24.55 -6.00 -40.34
C ASN A 459 -23.50 -4.99 -40.85
N VAL A 460 -22.45 -4.71 -40.08
CA VAL A 460 -21.32 -3.88 -40.53
C VAL A 460 -20.14 -4.80 -40.83
N THR A 461 -19.94 -5.11 -42.11
CA THR A 461 -19.05 -6.21 -42.53
C THR A 461 -17.57 -5.87 -42.51
N GLU A 462 -17.20 -4.68 -42.99
CA GLU A 462 -15.81 -4.20 -43.01
C GLU A 462 -15.68 -2.90 -42.21
N PRO A 463 -15.75 -2.94 -40.86
CA PRO A 463 -15.81 -1.73 -40.05
C PRO A 463 -14.49 -0.95 -40.05
N GLN A 464 -14.51 0.25 -40.60
CA GLN A 464 -13.50 1.29 -40.39
C GLN A 464 -13.98 2.21 -39.27
N ILE A 465 -13.25 2.27 -38.14
CA ILE A 465 -13.72 2.94 -36.93
C ILE A 465 -12.88 4.18 -36.66
N TYR A 466 -13.54 5.31 -36.43
CA TYR A 466 -12.91 6.59 -36.16
C TYR A 466 -13.33 7.10 -34.78
N PHE A 467 -12.35 7.57 -34.02
CA PHE A 467 -12.55 8.17 -32.70
C PHE A 467 -12.20 9.65 -32.77
N ASP A 468 -13.15 10.49 -32.38
CA ASP A 468 -12.96 11.95 -32.24
C ASP A 468 -13.18 12.32 -30.77
N ILE A 469 -12.09 12.60 -30.07
CA ILE A 469 -12.06 12.73 -28.61
C ILE A 469 -11.28 13.99 -28.24
N TRP A 470 -11.97 14.93 -27.61
CA TRP A 470 -11.43 16.20 -27.15
C TRP A 470 -11.37 16.23 -25.63
N VAL A 471 -10.16 16.41 -25.11
CA VAL A 471 -9.89 16.38 -23.68
C VAL A 471 -9.25 17.71 -23.26
N SER A 472 -9.69 18.22 -22.13
CA SER A 472 -9.07 19.30 -21.38
C SER A 472 -8.44 18.73 -20.12
N ILE A 473 -7.23 19.17 -19.80
CA ILE A 473 -6.50 18.78 -18.59
C ILE A 473 -6.30 20.03 -17.75
N ASN A 474 -6.71 19.97 -16.46
CA ASN A 474 -6.61 21.10 -15.53
C ASN A 474 -7.16 22.41 -16.13
N ASP A 475 -8.35 22.31 -16.76
CA ASP A 475 -9.08 23.41 -17.41
C ASP A 475 -8.33 24.18 -18.52
N ARG A 476 -7.22 23.63 -19.01
CA ARG A 476 -6.53 24.13 -20.21
C ARG A 476 -7.37 23.92 -21.47
N PHE A 477 -7.03 24.67 -22.54
CA PHE A 477 -7.70 24.53 -23.83
C PHE A 477 -7.69 23.08 -24.32
N GLN A 478 -8.83 22.63 -24.84
CA GLN A 478 -9.03 21.25 -25.28
C GLN A 478 -8.08 20.87 -26.42
N GLN A 479 -7.58 19.64 -26.38
CA GLN A 479 -6.75 19.07 -27.44
C GLN A 479 -7.34 17.72 -27.87
N SER A 480 -7.11 17.36 -29.13
CA SER A 480 -7.50 16.03 -29.63
C SER A 480 -6.59 14.97 -29.04
N ALA A 481 -7.19 13.93 -28.44
CA ALA A 481 -6.47 12.76 -27.94
C ALA A 481 -6.01 11.83 -29.07
N CYS A 482 -6.58 11.97 -30.26
CA CYS A 482 -6.24 11.23 -31.47
C CYS A 482 -6.22 12.23 -32.64
N PRO A 483 -5.12 12.97 -32.84
CA PRO A 483 -4.98 13.80 -34.04
C PRO A 483 -5.09 12.91 -35.30
N PRO A 484 -5.69 13.44 -36.38
CA PRO A 484 -6.04 12.68 -37.59
C PRO A 484 -4.85 12.08 -38.33
#